data_AF-A0A2S2Q4Q7-F1
#
_entry.id   AF-A0A2S2Q4Q7-F1
#
_cell.length_a   1.000
_cell.length_b   1.000
_cell.length_c   1.000
_cell.angle_alpha   90.00
_cell.angle_beta   90.00
_cell.angle_gamma   90.00
#
_symmetry.space_group_name_H-M   'P 1'
#
loop_
_entity.id
_entity.type
_entity.pdbx_description
1 polymer ?
#
loop_
_entity_poly.entity_id
_entity_poly.type
_entity_poly.pdbx_seq_one_letter_code
_entity_poly.pdbx_strand_id
1 'polypeptide(L)'
;YYLCSVNRDGDSSIMKRLRLEKPYGTNIGIKKIESTNHLLRNYINCLRDISGKRKNNKGDVIPGCYRKCIRDRLMRLQYAVTEAVKYRRLELKSRSFEESLTLLKADITNGPNHVFEDHTKCQPYFCQD
;
A
#
# COMPACT_ATOMS: atom_id res chain seq x y z
N TYR A 1 23.81 -7.75 -13.08
CA TYR A 1 22.47 -8.37 -13.22
C TYR A 1 21.47 -7.28 -13.56
N TYR A 2 20.96 -7.23 -14.78
CA TYR A 2 19.90 -6.30 -15.14
C TYR A 2 18.55 -6.93 -14.79
N LEU A 3 17.76 -6.24 -13.96
CA LEU A 3 16.39 -6.63 -13.61
C LEU A 3 15.43 -5.85 -14.50
N CYS A 4 14.71 -6.55 -15.38
CA CYS A 4 13.57 -5.99 -16.10
C CYS A 4 12.31 -6.20 -15.23
N SER A 5 11.70 -5.10 -14.79
CA SER A 5 10.47 -5.11 -13.99
C SER A 5 9.27 -4.86 -14.90
N VAL A 6 8.39 -5.85 -15.02
CA VAL A 6 7.18 -5.74 -15.85
C VAL A 6 6.03 -5.23 -14.98
N ASN A 7 5.60 -4.00 -15.25
CA ASN A 7 4.53 -3.31 -14.52
C ASN A 7 3.17 -3.54 -15.21
N ARG A 8 2.71 -4.79 -15.28
CA ARG A 8 1.39 -5.15 -15.80
C ARG A 8 0.62 -5.98 -14.78
N ASP A 9 -0.67 -5.68 -14.64
CA ASP A 9 -1.67 -6.41 -13.83
C ASP A 9 -1.92 -7.86 -14.34
N GLY A 10 -1.12 -8.36 -15.28
CA GLY A 10 -1.42 -9.51 -16.14
C GLY A 10 -1.02 -10.89 -15.60
N ASP A 11 -1.81 -11.86 -16.04
CA ASP A 11 -1.85 -13.30 -15.75
C ASP A 11 -0.51 -14.01 -15.59
N SER A 12 -0.52 -15.04 -14.74
CA SER A 12 0.54 -16.06 -14.60
C SER A 12 1.01 -16.64 -15.94
N SER A 13 0.15 -16.66 -16.97
CA SER A 13 0.45 -17.11 -18.33
C SER A 13 1.50 -16.24 -19.03
N ILE A 14 1.51 -14.92 -18.82
CA ILE A 14 2.47 -13.99 -19.42
C ILE A 14 3.86 -14.16 -18.80
N MET A 15 3.94 -14.31 -17.48
CA MET A 15 5.21 -14.56 -16.79
C MET A 15 5.82 -15.90 -17.19
N LYS A 16 4.99 -16.93 -17.40
CA LYS A 16 5.44 -18.23 -17.92
C LYS A 16 6.03 -18.06 -19.32
N ARG A 17 5.34 -17.35 -20.21
CA ARG A 17 5.80 -17.09 -21.58
C ARG A 17 7.12 -16.31 -21.62
N LEU A 18 7.22 -15.22 -20.85
CA LEU A 18 8.42 -14.39 -20.75
C LEU A 18 9.66 -15.15 -20.27
N ARG A 19 9.49 -16.13 -19.37
CA ARG A 19 10.59 -17.01 -18.91
C ARG A 19 11.03 -18.03 -19.96
N LEU A 20 10.10 -18.50 -20.80
CA LEU A 20 10.39 -19.47 -21.87
C LEU A 20 11.03 -18.79 -23.08
N GLU A 21 10.45 -17.69 -23.55
CA GLU A 21 10.91 -16.97 -24.74
C GLU A 21 12.21 -16.19 -24.51
N LYS A 22 12.52 -15.86 -23.24
CA LYS A 22 13.70 -15.09 -22.83
C LYS A 22 14.01 -13.91 -23.78
N PRO A 23 13.02 -13.03 -24.07
CA PRO A 23 13.18 -11.97 -25.08
C PRO A 23 14.27 -10.94 -24.73
N TYR A 24 14.66 -10.87 -23.46
CA TYR A 24 15.74 -10.01 -22.98
C TYR A 24 17.08 -10.74 -22.84
N GLY A 25 17.21 -11.95 -23.38
CA GLY A 25 18.43 -12.75 -23.33
C GLY A 25 18.46 -13.78 -22.19
N THR A 26 19.36 -14.74 -22.30
CA THR A 26 19.43 -15.93 -21.44
C THR A 26 19.88 -15.66 -20.00
N ASN A 27 20.59 -14.56 -19.77
CA ASN A 27 21.14 -14.17 -18.47
C ASN A 27 20.31 -13.08 -17.76
N ILE A 28 19.15 -12.69 -18.31
CA ILE A 28 18.27 -11.68 -17.72
C ILE A 28 17.08 -12.35 -17.04
N GLY A 29 17.05 -12.29 -15.70
CA GLY A 29 15.94 -12.77 -14.89
C GLY A 29 14.81 -11.75 -14.82
N ILE A 30 13.63 -12.11 -15.32
CA ILE A 30 12.43 -11.26 -15.25
C ILE A 30 11.70 -11.53 -13.94
N LYS A 31 11.49 -10.49 -13.13
CA LYS A 31 10.70 -10.56 -11.90
C LYS A 31 9.41 -9.78 -12.06
N LYS A 32 8.31 -10.36 -11.57
CA LYS A 32 7.05 -9.63 -11.41
C LYS A 32 7.18 -8.79 -10.14
N ILE A 33 6.92 -7.49 -10.27
CA ILE A 33 6.86 -6.56 -9.15
C ILE A 33 5.49 -5.89 -9.23
N GLU A 34 4.80 -5.79 -8.10
CA GLU A 34 3.50 -5.15 -8.03
C GLU A 34 3.65 -3.62 -8.13
N SER A 35 2.77 -2.99 -8.91
CA SER A 35 2.79 -1.53 -9.07
C SER A 35 2.26 -0.84 -7.80
N THR A 36 2.74 0.37 -7.51
CA THR A 36 2.18 1.19 -6.42
C THR A 36 0.68 1.41 -6.57
N ASN A 37 0.19 1.57 -7.82
CA ASN A 37 -1.23 1.74 -8.10
C ASN A 37 -2.04 0.49 -7.76
N HIS A 38 -1.50 -0.69 -8.06
CA HIS A 38 -2.14 -1.96 -7.74
C HIS A 38 -2.18 -2.19 -6.22
N LEU A 39 -1.09 -1.90 -5.51
CA LEU A 39 -1.05 -1.96 -4.04
C LEU A 39 -2.09 -1.02 -3.41
N LEU A 40 -2.19 0.22 -3.89
CA LEU A 40 -3.17 1.20 -3.38
C LEU A 40 -4.61 0.76 -3.68
N ARG A 41 -4.87 0.19 -4.87
CA ARG A 41 -6.18 -0.39 -5.21
C ARG A 41 -6.54 -1.54 -4.27
N ASN A 42 -5.59 -2.45 -4.01
CA ASN A 42 -5.79 -3.56 -3.08
C ASN A 42 -6.10 -3.07 -1.67
N TYR A 43 -5.35 -2.09 -1.18
CA TYR A 43 -5.59 -1.46 0.12
C TYR A 43 -7.01 -0.89 0.25
N ILE A 44 -7.46 -0.10 -0.74
CA ILE A 44 -8.79 0.50 -0.71
C ILE A 44 -9.90 -0.53 -0.87
N ASN A 45 -9.71 -1.55 -1.72
CA ASN A 45 -10.68 -2.62 -1.85
C ASN A 45 -10.84 -3.42 -0.55
N CYS A 46 -9.74 -3.65 0.18
CA CYS A 46 -9.79 -4.27 1.50
C CYS A 46 -10.59 -3.43 2.50
N LEU A 47 -10.34 -2.11 2.57
CA LEU A 47 -11.09 -1.21 3.46
C LEU A 47 -12.59 -1.14 3.11
N ARG A 48 -12.92 -1.14 1.81
CA ARG A 48 -14.30 -1.21 1.33
C ARG A 48 -14.99 -2.50 1.76
N ASP A 49 -14.32 -3.65 1.62
CA ASP A 49 -14.83 -4.94 2.07
C ASP A 49 -15.10 -4.93 3.58
N ILE A 50 -14.15 -4.44 4.38
CA ILE A 50 -14.32 -4.29 5.84
C ILE A 50 -15.52 -3.40 6.18
N SER A 51 -15.68 -2.27 5.50
CA SER A 51 -16.83 -1.37 5.73
C SER A 51 -18.17 -1.97 5.30
N GLY A 52 -18.17 -2.94 4.38
CA GLY A 52 -19.36 -3.62 3.87
C GLY A 52 -19.83 -4.78 4.77
N LYS A 53 -18.91 -5.42 5.50
CA LYS A 53 -19.20 -6.60 6.34
C LYS A 53 -20.12 -6.26 7.50
N ARG A 54 -21.28 -6.92 7.57
CA ARG A 54 -22.25 -6.75 8.68
C ARG A 54 -21.91 -7.59 9.92
N LYS A 55 -21.06 -8.61 9.75
CA LYS A 55 -20.63 -9.50 10.82
C LYS A 55 -19.11 -9.67 10.78
N ASN A 56 -18.49 -9.83 11.94
CA ASN A 56 -17.08 -10.20 12.04
C ASN A 56 -16.89 -11.72 11.80
N ASN A 57 -15.65 -12.20 11.84
CA ASN A 57 -15.34 -13.63 11.63
C ASN A 57 -15.90 -14.56 12.73
N LYS A 58 -16.31 -13.99 13.88
CA LYS A 58 -16.95 -14.73 14.99
C LYS A 58 -18.47 -14.76 14.86
N GLY A 59 -19.04 -14.05 13.89
CA GLY A 59 -20.48 -13.94 13.66
C GLY A 59 -21.16 -12.77 14.37
N ASP A 60 -20.43 -11.98 15.16
CA ASP A 60 -20.98 -10.83 15.89
C ASP A 60 -21.34 -9.70 14.92
N VAL A 61 -22.46 -9.02 15.18
CA VAL A 61 -22.91 -7.89 14.39
C VAL A 61 -21.97 -6.71 14.57
N ILE A 62 -21.53 -6.12 13.44
CA ILE A 62 -20.71 -4.90 13.45
C ILE A 62 -21.64 -3.68 13.37
N PRO A 63 -21.61 -2.79 14.39
CA PRO A 63 -22.39 -1.56 14.40
C PRO A 63 -22.24 -0.74 13.11
N GLY A 64 -23.35 -0.20 12.62
CA GLY A 64 -23.38 0.60 11.39
C GLY A 64 -22.53 1.87 11.46
N CYS A 65 -22.37 2.45 12.66
CA CYS A 65 -21.53 3.62 12.87
C CYS A 65 -20.06 3.34 12.50
N TYR A 66 -19.46 2.23 12.98
CA TYR A 66 -18.08 1.90 12.65
C TYR A 66 -17.85 1.68 11.16
N ARG A 67 -18.79 0.99 10.51
CA ARG A 67 -18.78 0.77 9.05
C ARG A 67 -18.83 2.08 8.28
N LYS A 68 -19.72 2.99 8.70
CA LYS A 68 -19.84 4.33 8.13
C LYS A 68 -18.56 5.15 8.36
N CYS A 69 -17.99 5.12 9.57
CA CYS A 69 -16.75 5.84 9.89
C CYS A 69 -15.59 5.46 8.97
N ILE A 70 -15.40 4.17 8.66
CA ILE A 70 -14.36 3.72 7.72
C ILE A 70 -14.67 4.23 6.32
N ARG A 71 -15.91 4.03 5.85
CA ARG A 71 -16.33 4.41 4.49
C ARG A 71 -16.14 5.91 4.22
N ASP A 72 -16.55 6.75 5.17
CA ASP A 72 -16.51 8.20 5.02
C ASP A 72 -15.06 8.72 5.03
N ARG A 73 -14.10 7.96 5.59
CA ARG A 73 -12.68 8.32 5.66
C ARG A 73 -11.78 7.55 4.68
N LEU A 74 -12.33 6.76 3.75
CA LEU A 74 -11.56 5.93 2.79
C LEU A 74 -10.51 6.74 2.01
N MET A 75 -10.89 7.91 1.49
CA MET A 75 -9.98 8.76 0.72
C MET A 75 -8.85 9.32 1.60
N ARG A 76 -9.16 9.68 2.86
CA ARG A 76 -8.14 10.14 3.83
C ARG A 76 -7.18 9.02 4.21
N LEU A 77 -7.69 7.79 4.39
CA LEU A 77 -6.86 6.60 4.62
C LEU A 77 -5.94 6.30 3.43
N GLN A 78 -6.41 6.50 2.20
CA GLN A 78 -5.57 6.39 1.00
C GLN A 78 -4.48 7.46 0.98
N TYR A 79 -4.89 8.71 1.24
CA TYR A 79 -4.04 9.88 1.20
C TYR A 79 -2.88 9.77 2.20
N ALA A 80 -3.15 9.30 3.42
CA ALA A 80 -2.15 9.05 4.44
C ALA A 80 -1.02 8.12 3.94
N VAL A 81 -1.36 7.06 3.20
CA VAL A 81 -0.37 6.14 2.61
C VAL A 81 0.41 6.83 1.49
N THR A 82 -0.26 7.56 0.60
CA THR A 82 0.42 8.21 -0.54
C THR A 82 1.37 9.32 -0.08
N GLU A 83 0.98 10.14 0.90
CA GLU A 83 1.84 11.19 1.43
C GLU A 83 3.03 10.60 2.21
N ALA A 84 2.85 9.53 2.98
CA ALA A 84 3.96 8.83 3.61
C ALA A 84 4.99 8.34 2.58
N VAL A 85 4.53 7.69 1.51
CA VAL A 85 5.41 7.22 0.43
C VAL A 85 6.13 8.40 -0.25
N LYS A 86 5.41 9.48 -0.53
CA LYS A 86 5.97 10.69 -1.17
C LYS A 86 7.02 11.33 -0.29
N TYR A 87 6.75 11.53 1.00
CA TYR A 87 7.67 12.09 1.97
C TYR A 87 8.95 11.25 2.10
N ARG A 88 8.81 9.93 2.33
CA ARG A 88 9.96 9.03 2.47
C ARG A 88 10.79 8.90 1.20
N ARG A 89 10.17 9.01 0.02
CA ARG A 89 10.91 9.07 -1.25
C ARG A 89 11.80 10.29 -1.37
N LEU A 90 11.39 11.43 -0.83
CA LEU A 90 12.21 12.64 -0.81
C LEU A 90 13.37 12.50 0.19
N GLU A 91 13.15 11.83 1.32
CA GLU A 91 14.18 11.56 2.34
C GLU A 91 15.19 10.46 1.96
N LEU A 92 14.89 9.58 0.99
CA LEU A 92 15.81 8.51 0.54
C LEU A 92 17.19 9.02 0.07
N LYS A 93 17.33 10.32 -0.22
CA LYS A 93 18.62 10.93 -0.58
C LYS A 93 19.59 11.06 0.60
N SER A 94 19.10 11.02 1.83
CA SER A 94 19.88 11.27 3.05
C SER A 94 19.89 10.09 4.02
N ARG A 95 19.21 8.98 3.72
CA ARG A 95 19.07 7.81 4.60
C ARG A 95 19.31 6.51 3.88
N SER A 96 19.64 5.47 4.63
CA SER A 96 19.72 4.12 4.08
C SER A 96 18.33 3.59 3.68
N PHE A 97 18.30 2.64 2.76
CA PHE A 97 17.05 2.01 2.33
C PHE A 97 16.32 1.31 3.49
N GLU A 98 17.05 0.66 4.40
CA GLU A 98 16.47 -0.07 5.54
C GLU A 98 15.81 0.85 6.55
N GLU A 99 16.43 1.99 6.85
CA GLU A 99 15.85 3.03 7.71
C GLU A 99 14.59 3.60 7.08
N SER A 100 14.65 3.98 5.79
CA SER A 100 13.49 4.50 5.06
C SER A 100 12.33 3.50 5.03
N LEU A 101 12.62 2.20 4.90
CA LEU A 101 11.61 1.14 4.94
C LEU A 101 10.97 1.02 6.32
N THR A 102 11.78 1.02 7.38
CA THR A 102 11.30 0.94 8.77
C THR A 102 10.39 2.11 9.10
N LEU A 103 10.78 3.31 8.69
CA LEU A 103 10.02 4.53 8.91
C LEU A 103 8.73 4.56 8.10
N LEU A 104 8.77 4.17 6.82
CA LEU A 104 7.59 4.07 5.98
C LEU A 104 6.57 3.07 6.58
N LYS A 105 7.05 1.96 7.13
CA LYS A 105 6.19 0.99 7.83
C LYS A 105 5.52 1.62 9.06
N ALA A 106 6.26 2.40 9.84
CA ALA A 106 5.72 3.11 10.99
C ALA A 106 4.62 4.11 10.57
N ASP A 107 4.88 4.88 9.50
CA ASP A 107 3.93 5.85 8.96
C ASP A 107 2.63 5.20 8.46
N ILE A 108 2.73 4.12 7.69
CA ILE A 108 1.55 3.40 7.17
C ILE A 108 0.73 2.81 8.33
N THR A 109 1.41 2.29 9.36
CA THR A 109 0.73 1.74 10.55
C THR A 109 0.05 2.83 11.37
N ASN A 110 0.62 4.03 11.42
CA ASN A 110 0.04 5.17 12.13
C ASN A 110 -1.01 5.94 11.32
N GLY A 111 -1.03 5.81 9.99
CA GLY A 111 -1.97 6.50 9.10
C GLY A 111 -3.43 6.43 9.56
N PRO A 112 -3.95 5.26 9.98
CA PRO A 112 -5.30 5.18 10.55
C PRO A 112 -5.48 6.02 11.82
N ASN A 113 -4.54 6.01 12.76
CA ASN A 113 -4.64 6.80 14.00
C ASN A 113 -4.75 8.29 13.68
N HIS A 114 -3.89 8.78 12.78
CA HIS A 114 -3.97 10.15 12.28
C HIS A 114 -5.35 10.48 11.70
N VAL A 115 -5.88 9.61 10.83
CA VAL A 115 -7.18 9.81 10.20
C VAL A 115 -8.33 9.74 11.21
N PHE A 116 -8.17 9.03 12.33
CA PHE A 116 -9.12 8.95 13.43
C PHE A 116 -8.78 9.91 14.59
N GLU A 117 -8.03 10.98 14.31
CA GLU A 117 -7.76 12.11 15.22
C GLU A 117 -6.87 11.76 16.43
N ASP A 118 -6.12 10.65 16.36
CA ASP A 118 -5.04 10.34 17.29
C ASP A 118 -3.68 10.73 16.68
N HIS A 119 -3.16 11.85 17.19
CA HIS A 119 -1.91 12.45 16.72
C HIS A 119 -0.68 12.08 17.55
N THR A 120 -0.80 11.20 18.55
CA THR A 120 0.27 10.90 19.52
C THR A 120 1.56 10.39 18.89
N LYS A 121 1.46 9.71 17.75
CA LYS A 121 2.59 9.11 17.01
C LYS A 121 2.78 9.72 15.62
N CYS A 122 2.10 10.84 15.32
CA CYS A 122 2.23 11.48 14.03
C CYS A 122 3.61 12.14 13.88
N GLN A 123 4.19 11.98 12.69
CA GLN A 123 5.31 12.81 12.27
C GLN A 123 4.79 14.21 11.89
N PRO A 124 5.60 15.27 11.98
CA PRO A 124 5.16 16.64 11.71
C PRO A 124 4.48 16.82 10.35
N TYR A 125 4.97 16.16 9.30
CA TYR A 125 4.41 16.29 7.95
C TYR A 125 2.99 15.71 7.82
N PHE A 126 2.59 14.77 8.68
CA PHE A 126 1.23 14.21 8.65
C PHE A 126 0.20 15.19 9.17
N CYS A 127 0.58 16.07 10.10
CA CYS A 127 -0.34 17.01 10.75
C CYS A 127 -0.33 18.40 10.10
N GLN A 128 0.41 18.57 9.01
CA GLN A 128 0.41 19.79 8.19
C GLN A 128 -0.69 19.65 7.14
N ASP A 129 -1.94 19.62 7.59
CA ASP A 129 -3.12 19.81 6.74
C ASP A 129 -3.28 21.31 6.41
#